data_AF-A0A1Y3NPU8-F1
#
_entry.id   AF-A0A1Y3NPU8-F1
#
_cell.length_a   1.000
_cell.length_b   1.000
_cell.length_c   1.000
_cell.angle_alpha   90.00
_cell.angle_beta   90.00
_cell.angle_gamma   90.00
#
_symmetry.space_group_name_H-M   'P 1'
#
loop_
_entity.id
_entity.type
_entity.pdbx_description
1 polymer ?
#
loop_
_entity_poly.entity_id
_entity_poly.type
_entity_poly.pdbx_seq_one_letter_code
_entity_poly.pdbx_strand_id
1 'polypeptide(L)'
;VEADTTSSVTAKDVTYDVYIRFITTYHPESNGLIENRNREIRKLLRLLGSKKDDWDLVLPLVLWALRTSKNSVTKYSSFEIVYV
;
A
#
# COMPACT_ATOMS: atom_id res chain seq x y z
N VAL A 1 -6.73 -20.62 24.82
CA VAL A 1 -6.57 -19.20 25.24
C VAL A 1 -5.08 -19.00 25.37
N GLU A 2 -4.45 -18.46 24.34
CA GLU A 2 -3.05 -18.04 24.37
C GLU A 2 -2.92 -16.91 23.35
N ALA A 3 -3.28 -15.73 23.82
CA ALA A 3 -2.63 -14.52 23.38
C ALA A 3 -1.28 -14.51 24.10
N ASP A 4 -0.17 -14.50 23.36
CA ASP A 4 0.80 -13.41 23.45
C ASP A 4 2.11 -13.69 22.70
N THR A 5 2.67 -12.59 22.19
CA THR A 5 4.08 -12.34 21.87
C THR A 5 4.63 -12.78 20.50
N THR A 6 4.61 -11.81 19.57
CA THR A 6 5.80 -11.33 18.87
C THR A 6 6.72 -12.38 18.25
N SER A 7 6.49 -12.69 16.98
CA SER A 7 7.61 -13.01 16.08
C SER A 7 7.19 -12.73 14.64
N SER A 8 7.12 -11.43 14.30
CA SER A 8 7.48 -11.06 12.94
C SER A 8 8.92 -11.52 12.76
N VAL A 9 9.14 -12.65 12.08
CA VAL A 9 10.48 -13.12 11.76
C VAL A 9 11.15 -11.97 11.01
N THR A 10 12.23 -11.43 11.58
CA THR A 10 12.97 -10.32 10.99
C THR A 10 14.19 -10.89 10.31
N ALA A 11 14.18 -10.93 8.98
CA ALA A 11 15.40 -11.20 8.22
C ALA A 11 16.06 -9.85 7.94
N LYS A 12 17.29 -9.67 8.42
CA LYS A 12 18.10 -8.49 8.08
C LYS A 12 18.80 -8.76 6.76
N ASP A 13 18.55 -7.93 5.74
CA ASP A 13 19.39 -7.94 4.55
C ASP A 13 20.74 -7.31 4.91
N VAL A 14 21.83 -7.98 4.56
CA VAL A 14 23.21 -7.60 4.94
C VAL A 14 23.74 -6.48 4.03
N THR A 15 23.12 -6.27 2.87
CA THR A 15 23.59 -5.33 1.84
C THR A 15 23.08 -3.91 2.02
N TYR A 16 21.85 -3.78 2.49
CA TYR A 16 21.17 -2.52 2.80
C TYR A 16 20.55 -2.75 4.15
N ASP A 17 20.80 -1.90 5.16
CA ASP A 17 20.33 -2.05 6.56
C ASP A 17 18.78 -2.05 6.66
N VAL A 18 18.16 -3.09 6.12
CA VAL A 18 16.73 -3.22 5.85
C VAL A 18 16.27 -4.48 6.57
N TYR A 19 15.25 -4.30 7.41
CA TYR A 19 14.64 -5.36 8.17
C TYR A 19 13.37 -5.84 7.45
N ILE A 20 13.40 -7.06 6.92
CA ILE A 20 12.24 -7.68 6.29
C ILE A 20 11.30 -8.18 7.39
N ARG A 21 10.04 -7.75 7.36
CA ARG A 21 9.00 -8.23 8.28
C ARG A 21 8.03 -9.14 7.53
N PHE A 22 7.91 -10.39 7.96
CA PHE A 22 6.92 -11.32 7.42
C PHE A 22 5.60 -11.23 8.19
N ILE A 23 4.48 -11.38 7.46
CA ILE A 23 3.16 -11.61 8.04
C ILE A 23 2.92 -13.12 8.21
N THR A 24 2.05 -13.50 9.14
CA THR A 24 1.66 -14.89 9.32
C THR A 24 0.92 -15.41 8.08
N THR A 25 1.18 -16.66 7.71
CA THR A 25 0.51 -17.31 6.58
C THR A 25 -1.01 -17.33 6.81
N TYR A 26 -1.79 -17.17 5.74
CA TYR A 26 -3.27 -17.15 5.77
C TYR A 26 -3.92 -16.04 6.60
N HIS A 27 -3.19 -14.98 6.97
CA HIS A 27 -3.74 -13.81 7.67
C HIS A 27 -3.65 -12.52 6.84
N PRO A 28 -4.46 -12.37 5.77
CA PRO A 28 -4.50 -11.17 4.94
C PRO A 28 -4.86 -9.90 5.75
N GLU A 29 -5.65 -10.05 6.81
CA GLU A 29 -6.07 -8.97 7.70
C GLU A 29 -4.91 -8.23 8.38
N SER A 30 -3.76 -8.91 8.55
CA SER A 30 -2.56 -8.31 9.16
C SER A 30 -2.01 -7.13 8.36
N ASN A 31 -2.38 -6.98 7.09
CA ASN A 31 -1.95 -5.88 6.23
C ASN A 31 -3.11 -5.09 5.59
N GLY A 32 -4.20 -4.91 6.34
CA GLY A 32 -5.43 -4.30 5.84
C GLY A 32 -5.26 -2.90 5.22
N LEU A 33 -4.29 -2.09 5.68
CA LEU A 33 -4.02 -0.77 5.10
C LEU A 33 -3.49 -0.86 3.66
N ILE A 34 -2.54 -1.76 3.41
CA ILE A 34 -2.00 -2.00 2.07
C ILE A 34 -3.08 -2.63 1.18
N GLU A 35 -3.87 -3.56 1.71
CA GLU A 35 -4.96 -4.17 0.95
C GLU A 35 -6.02 -3.16 0.53
N ASN A 36 -6.41 -2.24 1.42
CA ASN A 36 -7.35 -1.18 1.11
C ASN A 36 -6.78 -0.24 0.04
N ARG A 37 -5.51 0.17 0.17
CA ARG A 37 -4.85 0.99 -0.86
C ARG A 37 -4.77 0.29 -2.20
N ASN A 38 -4.43 -1.00 -2.23
CA ASN A 38 -4.39 -1.80 -3.45
C ASN A 38 -5.79 -1.94 -4.09
N ARG A 39 -6.85 -1.99 -3.28
CA ARG A 39 -8.23 -1.99 -3.78
C ARG A 39 -8.57 -0.68 -4.49
N GLU A 40 -8.20 0.46 -3.91
CA GLU A 40 -8.44 1.78 -4.52
C GLU A 40 -7.65 1.97 -5.82
N ILE A 41 -6.37 1.55 -5.86
CA ILE A 41 -5.57 1.58 -7.10
C ILE A 41 -6.26 0.75 -8.20
N ARG A 42 -6.72 -0.47 -7.89
CA ARG A 42 -7.43 -1.31 -8.86
C ARG A 42 -8.74 -0.70 -9.33
N LYS A 43 -9.49 0.00 -8.46
CA LYS A 43 -10.73 0.69 -8.85
C LYS A 43 -10.43 1.82 -9.84
N LEU A 44 -9.44 2.65 -9.56
CA LEU A 44 -9.06 3.75 -10.45
C LEU A 44 -8.49 3.25 -11.77
N LEU A 45 -7.67 2.21 -11.76
CA LEU A 45 -7.18 1.58 -12.99
C LEU A 45 -8.31 1.03 -13.86
N ARG A 46 -9.37 0.45 -13.26
CA ARG A 46 -10.55 -0.02 -14.01
C ARG A 46 -11.38 1.14 -14.57
N LEU A 47 -11.39 2.29 -13.91
CA LEU A 47 -12.12 3.47 -14.35
C LEU A 47 -11.39 4.19 -15.50
N LEU A 48 -10.06 4.29 -15.43
CA LEU A 48 -9.25 4.99 -16.43
C LEU A 48 -8.78 4.08 -17.57
N GLY A 49 -8.61 2.78 -17.31
CA GLY A 49 -8.16 1.80 -18.28
C GLY A 49 -9.30 1.36 -19.20
N SER A 50 -9.41 1.99 -20.36
CA SER A 50 -10.38 1.58 -21.39
C SER A 50 -9.97 0.29 -22.11
N LYS A 51 -8.69 -0.10 -22.04
CA LYS A 51 -8.12 -1.35 -22.56
C LYS A 51 -7.31 -2.04 -21.47
N LYS A 52 -7.33 -3.38 -21.48
CA LYS A 52 -6.71 -4.22 -20.45
C LYS A 52 -5.17 -4.15 -20.42
N ASP A 53 -4.54 -3.70 -21.50
CA ASP A 53 -3.07 -3.67 -21.65
C ASP A 53 -2.43 -2.33 -21.29
N ASP A 54 -3.13 -1.21 -21.31
CA ASP A 54 -2.53 0.12 -21.10
C ASP A 54 -2.42 0.50 -19.60
N TRP A 55 -2.47 -0.49 -18.70
CA TRP A 55 -2.52 -0.26 -17.26
C TRP A 55 -1.24 0.39 -16.72
N ASP A 56 -0.11 0.09 -17.33
CA ASP A 56 1.22 0.60 -17.01
C ASP A 56 1.36 2.07 -17.39
N LEU A 57 0.82 2.48 -18.53
CA LEU A 57 0.79 3.88 -18.98
C LEU A 57 -0.09 4.76 -18.08
N VAL A 58 -1.19 4.19 -17.58
CA VAL A 58 -2.16 4.90 -16.73
C VAL A 58 -1.76 4.87 -15.25
N LEU A 59 -0.90 3.94 -14.83
CA LEU A 59 -0.50 3.78 -13.43
C LEU A 59 0.13 5.04 -12.82
N PRO A 60 1.07 5.76 -13.48
CA PRO A 60 1.61 7.01 -12.93
C PRO A 60 0.53 8.06 -12.66
N LEU A 61 -0.45 8.19 -13.55
CA LEU A 61 -1.56 9.13 -13.40
C LEU A 61 -2.47 8.77 -12.22
N VAL A 62 -2.79 7.48 -12.08
CA VAL A 62 -3.58 6.97 -10.94
C VAL A 62 -2.84 7.22 -9.61
N LEU A 63 -1.55 6.93 -9.56
CA LEU A 63 -0.72 7.17 -8.37
C LEU A 63 -0.63 8.65 -8.04
N TRP A 64 -0.50 9.52 -9.05
CA TRP A 64 -0.51 10.96 -8.84
C TRP A 64 -1.83 11.43 -8.23
N ALA A 65 -2.97 11.04 -8.80
CA ALA A 65 -4.29 11.39 -8.28
C ALA A 65 -4.50 10.90 -6.82
N LEU A 66 -4.05 9.69 -6.50
CA LEU A 66 -4.14 9.15 -5.14
C LEU A 66 -3.23 9.88 -4.13
N ARG A 67 -2.06 10.35 -4.59
CA ARG A 67 -1.09 11.04 -3.74
C ARG A 67 -1.42 12.50 -3.51
N THR A 68 -2.13 13.15 -4.43
CA THR A 68 -2.56 14.56 -4.34
C THR A 68 -3.97 14.73 -3.77
N SER A 69 -4.81 13.69 -3.84
CA SER A 69 -6.14 13.71 -3.22
C SER A 69 -6.07 13.75 -1.69
N LYS A 70 -6.89 14.64 -1.08
CA LYS A 70 -7.01 14.76 0.38
C LYS A 70 -7.78 13.58 0.94
N ASN A 71 -7.23 12.96 1.98
CA ASN A 71 -7.94 11.91 2.69
C ASN A 71 -9.05 12.54 3.56
N SER A 72 -10.23 11.94 3.57
CA SER A 72 -11.40 12.46 4.29
C SER A 72 -11.23 12.51 5.81
N VAL A 73 -10.41 11.60 6.36
CA VAL A 73 -10.12 11.49 7.80
C VAL A 73 -9.00 12.44 8.19
N THR A 74 -7.84 12.33 7.54
CA THR A 74 -6.66 13.14 7.91
C THR A 74 -6.76 14.58 7.40
N LYS A 75 -7.66 14.88 6.47
CA LYS A 75 -7.82 16.17 5.76
C LYS A 75 -6.62 16.60 4.90
N TYR A 76 -5.50 15.89 5.02
CA TYR A 76 -4.29 16.09 4.26
C TYR A 76 -4.15 15.05 3.16
N SER A 77 -3.39 15.44 2.16
CA SER A 77 -2.93 14.60 1.08
C SER A 77 -1.73 13.75 1.50
N SER A 78 -1.53 12.59 0.88
CA SER A 78 -0.35 11.76 1.19
C SER A 78 0.95 12.47 0.81
N PHE A 79 0.93 13.29 -0.23
CA PHE A 79 2.04 14.15 -0.60
C PHE A 79 2.36 15.19 0.48
N GLU A 80 1.33 15.85 1.03
CA GLU A 80 1.50 16.85 2.09
C GLU A 80 2.18 16.22 3.32
N ILE A 81 1.78 15.02 3.74
CA ILE A 81 2.34 14.35 4.93
C ILE A 81 3.83 14.00 4.77
N VAL A 82 4.31 13.75 3.55
CA VAL A 82 5.70 13.28 3.31
C VAL A 82 6.66 14.44 3.08
N TYR A 83 6.20 15.51 2.43
CA TYR A 83 7.07 16.58 1.92
C TYR A 83 6.89 17.93 2.62
N VAL A 84 5.85 18.09 3.45
CA VAL A 84 5.62 19.28 4.27
C VAL A 84 6.12 19.00 5.68
#